data_AF-A0A368N204-F1
#
_entry.id   AF-A0A368N204-F1
#
_cell.length_a   1.000
_cell.length_b   1.000
_cell.length_c   1.000
_cell.angle_alpha   90.00
_cell.angle_beta   90.00
_cell.angle_gamma   90.00
#
_symmetry.space_group_name_H-M   'P 1'
#
loop_
_entity.id
_entity.type
_entity.pdbx_description
1 polymer ?
#
loop_
_entity_poly.entity_id
_entity_poly.type
_entity_poly.pdbx_seq_one_letter_code
_entity_poly.pdbx_strand_id
1 'polypeptide(L)'
;MPTTVPVADLLARETSLSFAGLTPADRGDYPDAVSSEARCLDTDPRSMKDVIATLPQASSGELWATNEFVDVDGTVDTQAIRDIHGLDVDVLEDAAECSLDELATRASSDPLVRIRDHQDIVDERRKALCALGYDVKFRWQIASDRYSIINPQEAYLPIIGVLQQRGETAAFGWASYRDWGGLLKMFVVCPGLEHIVSGSEDTEFDDDPDGVTSVGDSDETDLIVYGGFETGYDFRGTQTLWAKPILYFPETGTVVPDTGKRYTRRHYGRATDPTHERANDRVPINEWWKAIYDDVADRLVDVDRAIRRTRAIAYDFETLPFDTATCYRYWGVAARYAEAAADRATTLAPPPSRPTVYNLQLSLLIALLDSYEGSLASDTYQEYIETAGELLRKPAMMIQLALREHDRQTDDECDRVLPDDQQTLSDALEDIVDIPGIEVGDEGELSDQEAQRLNNRVQRKLTELQSLE
;
A
#
# COMPACT_ATOMS: atom_id res chain seq x y z
N MET A 1 31.79 4.60 -0.92
CA MET A 1 31.45 4.49 0.51
C MET A 1 29.96 4.17 0.56
N PRO A 2 29.52 3.06 1.18
CA PRO A 2 28.09 2.82 1.33
C PRO A 2 27.50 3.97 2.16
N THR A 3 26.46 4.59 1.64
CA THR A 3 25.69 5.65 2.30
C THR A 3 25.08 5.04 3.56
N THR A 4 25.64 5.39 4.72
CA THR A 4 25.13 5.01 6.03
C THR A 4 23.71 5.55 6.17
N VAL A 5 22.79 4.69 6.61
CA VAL A 5 21.40 5.05 6.88
C VAL A 5 21.39 6.07 8.03
N PRO A 6 20.86 7.28 7.84
CA PRO A 6 20.57 8.22 8.92
C PRO A 6 19.67 7.55 9.95
N VAL A 7 20.10 7.56 11.20
CA VAL A 7 19.48 6.76 12.26
C VAL A 7 18.14 7.30 12.75
N ALA A 8 17.78 8.54 12.40
CA ALA A 8 16.41 9.02 12.55
C ALA A 8 15.39 8.04 11.95
N ASP A 9 15.77 7.31 10.91
CA ASP A 9 14.96 6.30 10.24
C ASP A 9 14.83 4.97 11.00
N LEU A 10 15.64 4.74 12.03
CA LEU A 10 15.70 3.44 12.73
C LEU A 10 15.17 3.51 14.16
N LEU A 11 15.10 4.71 14.73
CA LEU A 11 14.63 5.00 16.09
C LEU A 11 13.31 5.77 16.13
N ALA A 12 12.77 6.14 14.98
CA ALA A 12 11.37 6.53 14.97
C ALA A 12 10.52 5.27 15.20
N ARG A 13 9.51 5.38 16.08
CA ARG A 13 8.47 4.35 16.23
C ARG A 13 7.86 3.98 14.87
N GLU A 14 7.85 4.93 13.96
CA GLU A 14 7.49 4.79 12.57
C GLU A 14 8.37 5.68 11.68
N THR A 15 8.88 5.12 10.57
CA THR A 15 9.53 5.88 9.50
C THR A 15 9.04 5.39 8.14
N SER A 16 9.23 6.20 7.10
CA SER A 16 9.08 5.78 5.71
C SER A 16 10.30 6.18 4.90
N LEU A 17 10.81 5.25 4.09
CA LEU A 17 11.96 5.46 3.22
C LEU A 17 11.55 5.26 1.77
N SER A 18 11.70 6.30 0.96
CA SER A 18 11.46 6.22 -0.47
C SER A 18 12.71 5.74 -1.21
N PHE A 19 12.51 4.99 -2.29
CA PHE A 19 13.57 4.53 -3.16
C PHE A 19 13.23 4.74 -4.63
N ALA A 20 14.27 4.94 -5.43
CA ALA A 20 14.25 4.97 -6.88
C ALA A 20 15.51 4.27 -7.38
N GLY A 21 15.33 3.24 -8.20
CA GLY A 21 16.40 2.37 -8.66
C GLY A 21 16.66 1.19 -7.72
N LEU A 22 17.14 0.09 -8.30
CA LEU A 22 17.34 -1.17 -7.58
C LEU A 22 18.62 -1.19 -6.74
N THR A 23 19.72 -0.70 -7.29
CA THR A 23 21.03 -0.67 -6.63
C THR A 23 21.59 0.76 -6.61
N PRO A 24 22.64 1.06 -5.81
CA PRO A 24 23.24 2.38 -5.79
C PRO A 24 23.76 2.87 -7.16
N ALA A 25 24.03 1.94 -8.10
CA ALA A 25 24.43 2.27 -9.46
C ALA A 25 23.24 2.65 -10.36
N ASP A 26 22.04 2.19 -10.00
CA ASP A 26 20.78 2.48 -10.69
C ASP A 26 20.01 3.62 -10.01
N ARG A 27 20.56 4.19 -8.92
CA ARG A 27 19.95 5.31 -8.19
C ARG A 27 19.80 6.48 -9.15
N GLY A 28 18.57 6.94 -9.31
CA GLY A 28 18.22 8.00 -10.24
C GLY A 28 16.93 8.69 -9.85
N ASP A 29 16.45 9.54 -10.75
CA ASP A 29 15.20 10.27 -10.60
C ASP A 29 14.00 9.35 -10.83
N TYR A 30 12.84 9.75 -10.31
CA TYR A 30 11.58 9.10 -10.65
C TYR A 30 11.24 9.29 -12.13
N PRO A 31 10.45 8.39 -12.75
CA PRO A 31 10.00 8.58 -14.13
C PRO A 31 9.25 9.92 -14.30
N ASP A 32 9.43 10.59 -15.44
CA ASP A 32 8.86 11.93 -15.71
C ASP A 32 7.32 11.98 -15.58
N ALA A 33 6.63 10.87 -15.83
CA ALA A 33 5.17 10.77 -15.70
C ALA A 33 4.69 10.83 -14.24
N VAL A 34 5.57 10.57 -13.28
CA VAL A 34 5.25 10.55 -11.86
C VAL A 34 5.15 11.98 -11.34
N SER A 35 4.01 12.33 -10.76
CA SER A 35 3.83 13.63 -10.12
C SER A 35 4.89 13.88 -9.05
N SER A 36 5.56 15.03 -9.13
CA SER A 36 6.54 15.49 -8.13
C SER A 36 5.93 15.72 -6.74
N GLU A 37 4.60 15.66 -6.63
CA GLU A 37 3.83 15.94 -5.41
C GLU A 37 3.25 14.68 -4.79
N ALA A 38 3.54 13.52 -5.38
CA ALA A 38 3.18 12.26 -4.77
C ALA A 38 3.82 12.16 -3.38
N ARG A 39 2.98 12.25 -2.34
CA ARG A 39 3.34 12.34 -0.92
C ARG A 39 4.33 11.28 -0.43
N CYS A 40 4.43 10.15 -1.13
CA CYS A 40 5.28 9.02 -0.77
C CYS A 40 6.68 9.06 -1.41
N LEU A 41 7.01 10.11 -2.17
CA LEU A 41 8.27 10.25 -2.90
C LEU A 41 9.18 11.27 -2.23
N ASP A 42 10.49 11.06 -2.35
CA ASP A 42 11.52 11.92 -1.77
C ASP A 42 12.37 12.56 -2.87
N THR A 43 12.75 13.82 -2.72
CA THR A 43 13.65 14.52 -3.65
C THR A 43 15.04 13.88 -3.77
N ASP A 44 15.51 13.14 -2.76
CA ASP A 44 16.78 12.39 -2.83
C ASP A 44 16.57 10.92 -2.44
N PRO A 45 15.86 10.13 -3.28
CA PRO A 45 15.45 8.78 -2.92
C PRO A 45 16.64 7.84 -2.82
N ARG A 46 16.56 6.81 -1.99
CA ARG A 46 17.62 5.78 -1.84
C ARG A 46 17.54 4.75 -2.97
N SER A 47 18.52 3.84 -3.04
CA SER A 47 18.30 2.61 -3.81
C SER A 47 17.48 1.61 -3.00
N MET A 48 16.73 0.73 -3.67
CA MET A 48 15.98 -0.35 -3.02
C MET A 48 16.89 -1.21 -2.14
N LYS A 49 18.12 -1.48 -2.60
CA LYS A 49 19.12 -2.23 -1.84
C LYS A 49 19.49 -1.55 -0.52
N ASP A 50 19.63 -0.23 -0.51
CA ASP A 50 19.95 0.53 0.71
C ASP A 50 18.75 0.52 1.69
N VAL A 51 17.52 0.60 1.16
CA VAL A 51 16.29 0.43 1.94
C VAL A 51 16.20 -0.97 2.55
N ILE A 52 16.47 -2.03 1.80
CA ILE A 52 16.48 -3.41 2.34
C ILE A 52 17.58 -3.59 3.39
N ALA A 53 18.73 -2.95 3.22
CA ALA A 53 19.84 -3.05 4.17
C ALA A 53 19.52 -2.47 5.56
N THR A 54 18.47 -1.64 5.69
CA THR A 54 18.02 -1.10 6.98
C THR A 54 17.29 -2.15 7.83
N LEU A 55 16.75 -3.19 7.19
CA LEU A 55 15.96 -4.24 7.83
C LEU A 55 16.80 -5.00 8.87
N PRO A 56 16.17 -5.49 9.95
CA PRO A 56 16.86 -6.32 10.93
C PRO A 56 17.48 -7.56 10.27
N GLN A 57 18.69 -7.92 10.68
CA GLN A 57 19.27 -9.23 10.39
C GLN A 57 18.94 -10.20 11.52
N ALA A 58 18.50 -11.39 11.15
CA ALA A 58 18.28 -12.45 12.13
C ALA A 58 19.60 -13.12 12.53
N SER A 59 19.83 -13.23 13.83
CA SER A 59 20.91 -14.04 14.42
C SER A 59 20.36 -15.10 15.38
N SER A 60 20.93 -16.30 15.39
CA SER A 60 20.63 -17.33 16.40
C SER A 60 21.40 -17.08 17.70
N GLY A 61 20.74 -17.08 18.86
CA GLY A 61 21.36 -16.92 20.18
C GLY A 61 21.17 -18.12 21.11
N GLU A 62 22.02 -18.26 22.13
CA GLU A 62 21.86 -19.23 23.21
C GLU A 62 20.71 -18.84 24.17
N LEU A 63 20.23 -19.84 24.93
CA LEU A 63 18.98 -19.90 25.72
C LEU A 63 18.80 -18.84 26.83
N TRP A 64 19.72 -17.89 26.97
CA TRP A 64 19.62 -16.74 27.85
C TRP A 64 19.60 -15.48 26.98
N ALA A 65 18.64 -14.58 27.18
CA ALA A 65 18.82 -13.20 26.75
C ALA A 65 19.61 -12.50 27.84
N THR A 66 20.91 -12.73 27.87
CA THR A 66 21.79 -11.72 28.46
C THR A 66 21.64 -10.50 27.57
N ASN A 67 21.02 -9.45 28.10
CA ASN A 67 21.16 -8.16 27.46
C ASN A 67 22.63 -7.77 27.67
N GLU A 68 23.48 -7.94 26.67
CA GLU A 68 24.92 -7.69 26.80
C GLU A 68 25.25 -6.23 27.08
N PHE A 69 24.28 -5.33 26.86
CA PHE A 69 24.33 -3.94 27.23
C PHE A 69 23.91 -3.69 28.69
N VAL A 70 23.57 -4.72 29.47
CA VAL A 70 23.16 -4.59 30.88
C VAL A 70 23.99 -5.57 31.72
N ASP A 71 24.81 -5.04 32.63
CA ASP A 71 25.61 -5.84 33.54
C ASP A 71 24.73 -6.50 34.62
N VAL A 72 25.28 -7.46 35.36
CA VAL A 72 24.60 -8.27 36.39
C VAL A 72 23.98 -7.42 37.50
N ASP A 73 24.50 -6.21 37.73
CA ASP A 73 23.98 -5.24 38.69
C ASP A 73 22.88 -4.31 38.13
N GLY A 74 22.50 -4.49 36.85
CA GLY A 74 21.52 -3.66 36.15
C GLY A 74 22.11 -2.40 35.50
N THR A 75 23.44 -2.21 35.56
CA THR A 75 24.11 -1.07 34.92
C THR A 75 24.13 -1.23 33.42
N VAL A 76 23.67 -0.22 32.68
CA VAL A 76 23.70 -0.22 31.21
C VAL A 76 25.09 0.19 30.70
N ASP A 77 25.69 -0.60 29.81
CA ASP A 77 26.94 -0.28 29.12
C ASP A 77 26.69 0.68 27.95
N THR A 78 26.75 1.98 28.24
CA THR A 78 26.51 3.04 27.26
C THR A 78 27.60 3.12 26.19
N GLN A 79 28.81 2.58 26.44
CA GLN A 79 29.87 2.55 25.44
C GLN A 79 29.61 1.45 24.42
N ALA A 80 29.23 0.24 24.86
CA ALA A 80 28.86 -0.84 23.95
C ALA A 80 27.65 -0.47 23.09
N ILE A 81 26.69 0.31 23.62
CA ILE A 81 25.56 0.85 22.85
C ILE A 81 26.03 1.81 21.75
N ARG A 82 27.01 2.68 22.02
CA ARG A 82 27.57 3.62 21.03
C ARG A 82 28.26 2.91 19.87
N ASP A 83 28.73 1.69 20.07
CA ASP A 83 29.49 0.94 19.07
C ASP A 83 28.60 0.06 18.15
N ILE A 84 27.28 0.06 18.34
CA ILE A 84 26.34 -0.74 17.54
C ILE A 84 26.23 -0.19 16.11
N HIS A 85 26.55 -1.02 15.12
CA HIS A 85 26.41 -0.65 13.72
C HIS A 85 24.94 -0.38 13.35
N GLY A 86 24.64 0.86 12.94
CA GLY A 86 23.30 1.29 12.57
C GLY A 86 22.47 1.86 13.73
N LEU A 87 23.09 2.13 14.88
CA LEU A 87 22.55 2.97 15.95
C LEU A 87 23.39 4.25 16.07
N ASP A 88 22.74 5.39 16.10
CA ASP A 88 23.31 6.74 16.23
C ASP A 88 22.79 7.27 17.55
N VAL A 89 23.72 7.36 18.48
CA VAL A 89 23.42 7.75 19.85
C VAL A 89 23.17 9.25 19.93
N ASP A 90 23.79 10.06 19.08
CA ASP A 90 23.66 11.52 19.13
C ASP A 90 22.21 11.92 18.77
N VAL A 91 21.65 11.31 17.73
CA VAL A 91 20.23 11.52 17.35
C VAL A 91 19.26 11.02 18.42
N LEU A 92 19.57 9.91 19.09
CA LEU A 92 18.75 9.37 20.17
C LEU A 92 18.73 10.33 21.38
N GLU A 93 19.88 10.86 21.76
CA GLU A 93 20.04 11.83 22.85
C GLU A 93 19.28 13.13 22.56
N ASP A 94 19.40 13.64 21.33
CA ASP A 94 18.67 14.83 20.86
C ASP A 94 17.15 14.62 20.92
N ALA A 95 16.65 13.49 20.41
CA ALA A 95 15.22 13.20 20.39
C ALA A 95 14.63 12.96 21.79
N ALA A 96 15.43 12.42 22.72
CA ALA A 96 15.03 12.19 24.10
C ALA A 96 15.23 13.43 25.00
N GLU A 97 15.81 14.52 24.47
CA GLU A 97 16.23 15.72 25.19
C GLU A 97 17.07 15.40 26.45
N CYS A 98 17.84 14.32 26.42
CA CYS A 98 18.70 13.89 27.52
C CYS A 98 19.81 12.95 27.05
N SER A 99 20.90 12.89 27.81
CA SER A 99 22.05 12.05 27.47
C SER A 99 21.74 10.54 27.60
N LEU A 100 22.51 9.71 26.91
CA LEU A 100 22.41 8.26 26.94
C LEU A 100 22.64 7.73 28.36
N ASP A 101 23.53 8.37 29.11
CA ASP A 101 23.81 8.04 30.51
C ASP A 101 22.62 8.38 31.43
N GLU A 102 21.87 9.45 31.14
CA GLU A 102 20.63 9.78 31.84
C GLU A 102 19.49 8.81 31.50
N LEU A 103 19.37 8.41 30.23
CA LEU A 103 18.42 7.37 29.79
C LEU A 103 18.71 6.03 30.49
N ALA A 104 19.96 5.60 30.47
CA ALA A 104 20.44 4.40 31.15
C ALA A 104 20.14 4.42 32.66
N THR A 105 20.35 5.55 33.33
CA THR A 105 20.10 5.70 34.77
C THR A 105 18.61 5.66 35.11
N ARG A 106 17.74 6.14 34.22
CA ARG A 106 16.28 6.12 34.39
C ARG A 106 15.68 4.74 34.10
N ALA A 107 16.34 3.94 33.27
CA ALA A 107 15.87 2.62 32.90
C ALA A 107 16.07 1.63 34.06
N SER A 108 14.98 0.98 34.49
CA SER A 108 15.05 -0.18 35.39
C SER A 108 15.13 -1.44 34.54
N SER A 109 16.33 -1.78 34.07
CA SER A 109 16.55 -2.88 33.14
C SER A 109 17.09 -4.12 33.85
N ASP A 110 16.40 -5.25 33.71
CA ASP A 110 16.87 -6.53 34.26
C ASP A 110 17.81 -7.20 33.23
N PRO A 111 19.05 -7.56 33.60
CA PRO A 111 19.97 -8.28 32.71
C PRO A 111 19.45 -9.66 32.29
N LEU A 112 18.49 -10.23 33.03
CA LEU A 112 17.91 -11.55 32.78
C LEU A 112 16.43 -11.44 32.38
N VAL A 113 16.17 -11.40 31.07
CA VAL A 113 14.80 -11.52 30.55
C VAL A 113 14.39 -12.99 30.52
N ARG A 114 13.33 -13.36 31.24
CA ARG A 114 12.90 -14.77 31.42
C ARG A 114 12.23 -15.34 30.15
N ILE A 115 12.72 -16.51 29.68
CA ILE A 115 12.29 -17.18 28.43
C ILE A 115 11.78 -18.60 28.70
N ARG A 116 10.91 -19.14 27.83
CA ARG A 116 10.32 -20.49 27.90
C ARG A 116 10.28 -21.25 26.54
N ASP A 117 11.36 -21.25 25.74
CA ASP A 117 11.64 -22.14 24.56
C ASP A 117 11.78 -21.48 23.15
N HIS A 118 12.52 -22.18 22.25
CA HIS A 118 13.52 -21.70 21.25
C HIS A 118 13.12 -21.41 19.77
N GLN A 119 13.57 -20.24 19.27
CA GLN A 119 14.19 -19.84 17.98
C GLN A 119 13.94 -18.33 17.85
N ASP A 120 15.00 -17.51 17.84
CA ASP A 120 14.88 -16.07 18.05
C ASP A 120 15.51 -15.28 16.89
N ILE A 121 14.81 -14.28 16.36
CA ILE A 121 15.45 -13.16 15.64
C ILE A 121 15.89 -12.17 16.74
N VAL A 122 17.09 -11.62 16.67
CA VAL A 122 17.61 -10.62 17.60
C VAL A 122 18.12 -9.43 16.80
N ASP A 123 17.54 -8.25 16.99
CA ASP A 123 18.09 -7.00 16.48
C ASP A 123 18.86 -6.30 17.60
N GLU A 124 20.18 -6.13 17.43
CA GLU A 124 21.07 -5.48 18.40
C GLU A 124 20.64 -4.05 18.73
N ARG A 125 20.09 -3.31 17.75
CA ARG A 125 19.57 -1.96 17.96
C ARG A 125 18.37 -1.98 18.89
N ARG A 126 17.47 -2.96 18.73
CA ARG A 126 16.28 -3.12 19.57
C ARG A 126 16.63 -3.63 20.98
N LYS A 127 17.67 -4.45 21.12
CA LYS A 127 18.22 -4.83 22.43
C LYS A 127 18.71 -3.61 23.20
N ALA A 128 19.44 -2.71 22.53
CA ALA A 128 19.89 -1.45 23.12
C ALA A 128 18.70 -0.56 23.52
N LEU A 129 17.70 -0.39 22.64
CA LEU A 129 16.47 0.34 23.00
C LEU A 129 15.75 -0.27 24.20
N CYS A 130 15.65 -1.60 24.27
CA CYS A 130 15.08 -2.27 25.43
C CYS A 130 15.92 -2.06 26.70
N ALA A 131 17.26 -2.03 26.59
CA ALA A 131 18.17 -1.71 27.70
C ALA A 131 17.92 -0.30 28.26
N LEU A 132 17.51 0.62 27.40
CA LEU A 132 17.18 2.01 27.74
C LEU A 132 15.72 2.19 28.20
N GLY A 133 14.97 1.10 28.40
CA GLY A 133 13.60 1.14 28.96
C GLY A 133 12.48 1.39 27.94
N TYR A 134 12.77 1.37 26.64
CA TYR A 134 11.73 1.46 25.61
C TYR A 134 10.94 0.14 25.51
N ASP A 135 9.62 0.22 25.31
CA ASP A 135 8.74 -0.95 25.11
C ASP A 135 8.91 -1.53 23.69
N VAL A 136 10.04 -2.22 23.49
CA VAL A 136 10.43 -2.79 22.20
C VAL A 136 10.68 -4.28 22.35
N LYS A 137 9.96 -5.10 21.58
CA LYS A 137 10.25 -6.53 21.48
C LYS A 137 11.45 -6.75 20.59
N PHE A 138 12.59 -7.16 21.12
CA PHE A 138 13.83 -7.40 20.36
C PHE A 138 14.10 -8.89 20.09
N ARG A 139 13.22 -9.78 20.59
CA ARG A 139 13.26 -11.23 20.35
C ARG A 139 11.95 -11.72 19.76
N TRP A 140 12.06 -12.46 18.66
CA TRP A 140 10.92 -12.98 17.92
C TRP A 140 10.90 -14.50 17.97
N GLN A 141 10.02 -15.04 18.82
CA GLN A 141 9.93 -16.46 19.12
C GLN A 141 9.20 -17.20 18.00
N ILE A 142 9.80 -18.25 17.43
CA ILE A 142 9.03 -19.31 16.79
C ILE A 142 9.08 -20.57 17.62
N ALA A 143 7.97 -20.86 18.30
CA ALA A 143 7.82 -22.05 19.11
C ALA A 143 7.67 -23.30 18.22
N SER A 144 8.78 -23.81 17.68
CA SER A 144 9.05 -25.23 17.40
C SER A 144 10.15 -25.43 16.35
N ASP A 145 10.74 -26.62 16.36
CA ASP A 145 11.63 -27.20 15.35
C ASP A 145 11.04 -27.23 13.92
N ARG A 146 9.73 -27.00 13.76
CA ARG A 146 9.02 -26.97 12.47
C ARG A 146 9.15 -25.66 11.71
N TYR A 147 9.62 -24.60 12.37
CA TYR A 147 9.70 -23.27 11.78
C TYR A 147 11.14 -22.75 11.77
N SER A 148 11.54 -22.16 10.65
CA SER A 148 12.71 -21.28 10.60
C SER A 148 12.25 -19.85 10.49
N ILE A 149 12.96 -19.01 11.20
CA ILE A 149 13.07 -17.59 10.88
C ILE A 149 13.39 -17.41 9.39
N ILE A 150 12.64 -16.52 8.73
CA ILE A 150 13.03 -15.98 7.44
C ILE A 150 13.72 -14.66 7.76
N ASN A 151 15.04 -14.58 7.56
CA ASN A 151 15.75 -13.33 7.77
C ASN A 151 15.13 -12.26 6.84
N PRO A 152 14.68 -11.10 7.37
CA PRO A 152 14.01 -10.08 6.57
C PRO A 152 14.82 -9.62 5.36
N GLN A 153 16.13 -9.42 5.51
CA GLN A 153 16.99 -9.07 4.38
C GLN A 153 17.04 -10.19 3.34
N GLU A 154 17.20 -11.45 3.77
CA GLU A 154 17.17 -12.60 2.84
C GLU A 154 15.82 -12.79 2.16
N ALA A 155 14.73 -12.34 2.79
CA ALA A 155 13.39 -12.40 2.24
C ALA A 155 13.21 -11.42 1.06
N TYR A 156 13.72 -10.20 1.22
CA TYR A 156 13.47 -9.08 0.31
C TYR A 156 14.58 -8.87 -0.74
N LEU A 157 15.84 -9.18 -0.43
CA LEU A 157 16.96 -9.08 -1.39
C LEU A 157 16.71 -9.78 -2.73
N PRO A 158 16.05 -10.96 -2.80
CA PRO A 158 15.75 -11.61 -4.07
C PRO A 158 14.91 -10.77 -5.04
N ILE A 159 14.11 -9.80 -4.55
CA ILE A 159 13.32 -8.91 -5.43
C ILE A 159 14.24 -8.17 -6.41
N ILE A 160 15.41 -7.70 -5.96
CA ILE A 160 16.38 -7.00 -6.80
C ILE A 160 16.77 -7.86 -8.00
N GLY A 161 17.13 -9.13 -7.75
CA GLY A 161 17.50 -10.05 -8.83
C GLY A 161 16.35 -10.36 -9.78
N VAL A 162 15.14 -10.49 -9.25
CA VAL A 162 13.90 -10.72 -10.02
C VAL A 162 13.61 -9.55 -10.96
N LEU A 163 13.72 -8.32 -10.46
CA LEU A 163 13.49 -7.08 -11.22
C LEU A 163 14.60 -6.82 -12.24
N GLN A 164 15.88 -7.02 -11.87
CA GLN A 164 17.01 -6.92 -12.79
C GLN A 164 16.90 -7.88 -13.98
N GLN A 165 16.45 -9.11 -13.75
CA GLN A 165 16.22 -10.10 -14.82
C GLN A 165 15.14 -9.68 -15.82
N ARG A 166 14.28 -8.73 -15.45
CA ARG A 166 13.19 -8.19 -16.26
C ARG A 166 13.48 -6.80 -16.84
N GLY A 167 14.66 -6.24 -16.55
CA GLY A 167 15.04 -4.91 -17.00
C GLY A 167 14.47 -3.76 -16.17
N GLU A 168 13.85 -4.06 -15.02
CA GLU A 168 13.15 -3.09 -14.15
C GLU A 168 14.12 -2.26 -13.28
N THR A 169 15.16 -1.71 -13.90
CA THR A 169 16.21 -0.95 -13.21
C THR A 169 15.70 0.37 -12.64
N ALA A 170 14.65 0.95 -13.24
CA ALA A 170 13.98 2.18 -12.81
C ALA A 170 12.84 1.95 -11.81
N ALA A 171 12.69 0.74 -11.26
CA ALA A 171 11.68 0.47 -10.25
C ALA A 171 11.83 1.40 -9.04
N PHE A 172 10.71 1.85 -8.50
CA PHE A 172 10.67 2.83 -7.42
C PHE A 172 9.58 2.49 -6.41
N GLY A 173 9.56 3.19 -5.29
CA GLY A 173 8.52 3.00 -4.30
C GLY A 173 8.93 3.51 -2.92
N TRP A 174 8.31 2.95 -1.89
CA TRP A 174 8.58 3.31 -0.51
C TRP A 174 8.41 2.12 0.42
N ALA A 175 9.17 2.15 1.50
CA ALA A 175 9.14 1.19 2.58
C ALA A 175 8.80 1.90 3.88
N SER A 176 7.69 1.51 4.49
CA SER A 176 7.25 2.01 5.79
C SER A 176 7.59 0.99 6.87
N TYR A 177 8.36 1.45 7.83
CA TYR A 177 8.83 0.68 8.97
C TYR A 177 8.05 1.12 10.19
N ARG A 178 7.47 0.16 10.91
CA ARG A 178 6.72 0.43 12.14
C ARG A 178 7.23 -0.41 13.29
N ASP A 179 6.85 0.00 14.49
CA ASP A 179 7.21 -0.70 15.72
C ASP A 179 8.73 -0.85 15.79
N TRP A 180 9.47 0.24 15.57
CA TRP A 180 10.94 0.28 15.63
C TRP A 180 11.62 -0.68 14.64
N GLY A 181 11.07 -0.76 13.41
CA GLY A 181 11.53 -1.68 12.37
C GLY A 181 11.08 -3.13 12.55
N GLY A 182 10.06 -3.38 13.37
CA GLY A 182 9.52 -4.72 13.66
C GLY A 182 8.47 -5.19 12.67
N LEU A 183 7.96 -4.27 11.87
CA LEU A 183 7.03 -4.51 10.79
C LEU A 183 7.48 -3.70 9.58
N LEU A 184 7.54 -4.36 8.42
CA LEU A 184 7.72 -3.72 7.13
C LEU A 184 6.42 -3.79 6.33
N LYS A 185 6.04 -2.68 5.71
CA LYS A 185 5.20 -2.66 4.51
C LYS A 185 5.96 -1.91 3.43
N MET A 186 5.97 -2.43 2.21
CA MET A 186 6.72 -1.88 1.10
C MET A 186 5.87 -1.93 -0.16
N PHE A 187 5.87 -0.82 -0.89
CA PHE A 187 5.28 -0.70 -2.21
C PHE A 187 6.41 -0.64 -3.23
N VAL A 188 6.28 -1.44 -4.28
CA VAL A 188 7.22 -1.50 -5.39
C VAL A 188 6.43 -1.27 -6.67
N VAL A 189 6.75 -0.21 -7.39
CA VAL A 189 6.19 0.17 -8.68
C VAL A 189 7.22 -0.13 -9.77
N CYS A 190 6.77 -0.78 -10.84
CA CYS A 190 7.61 -1.22 -11.95
C CYS A 190 7.22 -0.44 -13.21
N PRO A 191 7.97 0.61 -13.61
CA PRO A 191 7.67 1.36 -14.82
C PRO A 191 7.69 0.53 -16.10
N GLY A 192 8.47 -0.56 -16.18
CA GLY A 192 8.42 -1.45 -17.33
C GLY A 192 7.13 -2.27 -17.43
N LEU A 193 6.30 -2.24 -16.39
CA LEU A 193 4.91 -2.71 -16.37
C LEU A 193 3.95 -1.53 -16.62
N GLU A 194 4.25 -0.71 -17.61
CA GLU A 194 3.38 0.36 -18.08
C GLU A 194 2.21 -0.18 -18.90
N HIS A 195 1.02 0.34 -18.61
CA HIS A 195 -0.17 0.12 -19.38
C HIS A 195 -0.82 1.47 -19.69
N ILE A 196 -1.09 1.69 -20.97
CA ILE A 196 -1.79 2.87 -21.45
C ILE A 196 -3.26 2.48 -21.65
N VAL A 197 -4.13 3.18 -20.96
CA VAL A 197 -5.58 3.08 -21.12
C VAL A 197 -6.00 4.20 -22.05
N SER A 198 -6.00 3.90 -23.34
CA SER A 198 -6.43 4.84 -24.38
C SER A 198 -7.94 5.05 -24.33
N GLY A 199 -8.35 6.30 -24.56
CA GLY A 199 -9.67 6.57 -25.12
C GLY A 199 -9.75 5.85 -26.46
N SER A 200 -10.89 5.25 -26.78
CA SER A 200 -10.98 4.38 -27.96
C SER A 200 -10.49 5.07 -29.24
N GLU A 201 -9.58 4.41 -29.98
CA GLU A 201 -9.52 4.62 -31.43
C GLU A 201 -10.92 4.28 -31.96
N ASP A 202 -11.57 5.26 -32.58
CA ASP A 202 -12.77 5.10 -33.38
C ASP A 202 -12.70 3.77 -34.12
N THR A 203 -13.52 2.81 -33.71
CA THR A 203 -13.72 1.62 -34.54
C THR A 203 -14.44 2.14 -35.77
N GLU A 204 -13.72 2.30 -36.89
CA GLU A 204 -14.22 2.86 -38.16
C GLU A 204 -15.66 2.38 -38.44
N PHE A 205 -16.63 3.24 -38.15
CA PHE A 205 -17.95 3.14 -38.73
C PHE A 205 -17.92 3.96 -40.02
N ASP A 206 -18.05 3.25 -41.14
CA ASP A 206 -18.10 3.79 -42.51
C ASP A 206 -18.86 5.13 -42.58
N ASP A 207 -18.22 6.09 -43.26
CA ASP A 207 -18.66 7.46 -43.56
C ASP A 207 -20.18 7.62 -43.82
N ASP A 208 -20.81 8.38 -42.92
CA ASP A 208 -21.81 9.47 -43.04
C ASP A 208 -22.71 9.59 -44.30
N PRO A 209 -23.94 10.15 -44.17
CA PRO A 209 -24.08 11.52 -44.65
C PRO A 209 -25.18 12.31 -43.90
N ASP A 210 -24.91 12.81 -42.71
CA ASP A 210 -25.58 14.03 -42.23
C ASP A 210 -24.71 14.81 -41.23
N GLY A 211 -23.50 15.17 -41.65
CA GLY A 211 -23.05 16.56 -41.63
C GLY A 211 -23.14 17.25 -40.27
N VAL A 212 -22.39 16.76 -39.29
CA VAL A 212 -21.94 17.58 -38.16
C VAL A 212 -20.42 17.43 -38.04
N THR A 213 -19.70 18.42 -38.55
CA THR A 213 -18.27 18.60 -38.31
C THR A 213 -18.02 18.71 -36.80
N SER A 214 -17.50 17.66 -36.17
CA SER A 214 -16.88 17.76 -34.85
C SER A 214 -15.56 18.51 -35.01
N VAL A 215 -15.60 19.81 -34.70
CA VAL A 215 -14.38 20.61 -34.54
C VAL A 215 -13.96 20.46 -33.09
N GLY A 216 -12.86 19.74 -32.86
CA GLY A 216 -12.19 19.66 -31.58
C GLY A 216 -11.04 18.68 -31.62
N ASP A 217 -9.88 19.14 -32.08
CA ASP A 217 -8.58 18.65 -31.59
C ASP A 217 -8.60 18.80 -30.06
N SER A 218 -9.06 17.79 -29.33
CA SER A 218 -8.67 17.59 -27.94
C SER A 218 -7.66 16.46 -27.96
N ASP A 219 -6.38 16.77 -27.76
CA ASP A 219 -5.34 15.78 -27.47
C ASP A 219 -5.87 14.85 -26.38
N GLU A 220 -6.33 13.65 -26.76
CA GLU A 220 -6.77 12.62 -25.82
C GLU A 220 -5.54 12.16 -25.03
N THR A 221 -5.40 12.65 -23.81
CA THR A 221 -4.30 12.22 -22.94
C THR A 221 -4.59 10.82 -22.44
N ASP A 222 -3.92 9.84 -23.04
CA ASP A 222 -3.80 8.47 -22.58
C ASP A 222 -3.61 8.37 -21.06
N LEU A 223 -4.44 7.58 -20.36
CA LEU A 223 -4.26 7.34 -18.93
C LEU A 223 -3.15 6.30 -18.73
N ILE A 224 -2.03 6.73 -18.17
CA ILE A 224 -0.91 5.85 -17.84
C ILE A 224 -1.17 5.17 -16.50
N VAL A 225 -0.94 3.86 -16.44
CA VAL A 225 -1.00 3.04 -15.22
C VAL A 225 0.25 2.17 -15.13
N TYR A 226 0.91 2.18 -13.98
CA TYR A 226 2.04 1.28 -13.69
C TYR A 226 1.59 0.10 -12.84
N GLY A 227 2.05 -1.10 -13.20
CA GLY A 227 1.93 -2.29 -12.37
C GLY A 227 2.97 -2.30 -11.26
N GLY A 228 2.63 -2.97 -10.16
CA GLY A 228 3.55 -3.19 -9.06
C GLY A 228 3.02 -4.21 -8.06
N PHE A 229 3.64 -4.26 -6.90
CA PHE A 229 3.12 -5.02 -5.77
C PHE A 229 3.37 -4.31 -4.44
N GLU A 230 2.44 -4.52 -3.52
CA GLU A 230 2.62 -4.24 -2.11
C GLU A 230 3.01 -5.53 -1.40
N THR A 231 3.90 -5.43 -0.43
CA THR A 231 4.31 -6.54 0.42
C THR A 231 4.42 -6.11 1.87
N GLY A 232 4.14 -7.02 2.78
CA GLY A 232 4.37 -6.79 4.20
C GLY A 232 4.89 -8.02 4.91
N TYR A 233 5.63 -7.75 5.98
CA TYR A 233 6.16 -8.75 6.87
C TYR A 233 6.20 -8.21 8.30
N ASP A 234 5.42 -8.83 9.18
CA ASP A 234 5.52 -8.68 10.63
C ASP A 234 6.58 -9.67 11.16
N PHE A 235 7.74 -9.15 11.56
CA PHE A 235 8.85 -9.98 12.03
C PHE A 235 8.55 -10.63 13.39
N ARG A 236 7.45 -10.28 14.06
CA ARG A 236 7.05 -10.81 15.37
C ARG A 236 6.56 -12.24 15.39
N GLY A 237 6.58 -12.92 14.24
CA GLY A 237 6.30 -14.36 14.15
C GLY A 237 4.81 -14.71 14.23
N THR A 238 3.93 -13.71 14.27
CA THR A 238 2.46 -13.88 14.27
C THR A 238 1.88 -13.93 12.86
N GLN A 239 2.58 -13.39 11.85
CA GLN A 239 2.07 -13.28 10.49
C GLN A 239 3.01 -13.89 9.45
N THR A 240 2.45 -14.20 8.28
CA THR A 240 3.18 -14.62 7.09
C THR A 240 3.76 -13.42 6.35
N LEU A 241 4.94 -13.57 5.73
CA LEU A 241 5.34 -12.69 4.64
C LEU A 241 4.24 -12.74 3.57
N TRP A 242 3.78 -11.59 3.09
CA TRP A 242 2.73 -11.53 2.08
C TRP A 242 3.05 -10.51 0.99
N ALA A 243 2.43 -10.70 -0.17
CA ALA A 243 2.43 -9.72 -1.25
C ALA A 243 1.08 -9.72 -1.97
N LYS A 244 0.66 -8.57 -2.51
CA LYS A 244 -0.50 -8.41 -3.39
C LYS A 244 -0.15 -7.47 -4.55
N PRO A 245 -0.64 -7.72 -5.78
CA PRO A 245 -0.50 -6.79 -6.88
C PRO A 245 -1.07 -5.41 -6.53
N ILE A 246 -0.54 -4.37 -7.17
CA ILE A 246 -1.07 -3.01 -7.11
C ILE A 246 -1.11 -2.40 -8.52
N LEU A 247 -1.97 -1.42 -8.69
CA LEU A 247 -1.91 -0.43 -9.76
C LEU A 247 -1.46 0.90 -9.17
N TYR A 248 -0.60 1.61 -9.88
CA TYR A 248 -0.14 2.94 -9.52
C TYR A 248 -0.47 3.93 -10.63
N PHE A 249 -1.11 5.04 -10.27
CA PHE A 249 -1.48 6.10 -11.20
C PHE A 249 -0.47 7.25 -11.06
N PRO A 250 0.51 7.36 -11.98
CA PRO A 250 1.63 8.28 -11.82
C PRO A 250 1.21 9.75 -11.81
N GLU A 251 0.15 10.12 -12.53
CA GLU A 251 -0.36 11.49 -12.55
C GLU A 251 -0.87 11.97 -11.18
N THR A 252 -1.50 11.09 -10.39
CA THR A 252 -2.09 11.45 -9.09
C THR A 252 -1.28 10.92 -7.91
N GLY A 253 -0.30 10.06 -8.16
CA GLY A 253 0.46 9.37 -7.12
C GLY A 253 -0.36 8.33 -6.34
N THR A 254 -1.56 7.97 -6.81
CA THR A 254 -2.47 7.06 -6.10
C THR A 254 -2.14 5.59 -6.34
N VAL A 255 -2.40 4.76 -5.33
CA VAL A 255 -2.24 3.30 -5.39
C VAL A 255 -3.59 2.63 -5.23
N VAL A 256 -3.88 1.67 -6.09
CA VAL A 256 -5.02 0.77 -5.96
C VAL A 256 -4.50 -0.64 -5.70
N PRO A 257 -4.69 -1.21 -4.50
CA PRO A 257 -4.33 -2.59 -4.24
C PRO A 257 -5.28 -3.53 -4.94
N ASP A 258 -4.74 -4.65 -5.41
CA ASP A 258 -5.56 -5.76 -5.87
C ASP A 258 -6.08 -6.56 -4.66
N THR A 259 -7.39 -6.70 -4.59
CA THR A 259 -8.07 -7.42 -3.51
C THR A 259 -8.39 -8.87 -3.87
N GLY A 260 -8.14 -9.29 -5.13
CA GLY A 260 -8.49 -10.62 -5.62
C GLY A 260 -7.47 -11.73 -5.30
N LYS A 261 -6.18 -11.42 -5.20
CA LYS A 261 -5.13 -12.42 -4.92
C LYS A 261 -4.10 -11.91 -3.93
N ARG A 262 -3.90 -12.68 -2.87
CA ARG A 262 -2.87 -12.45 -1.85
C ARG A 262 -1.90 -13.62 -1.79
N TYR A 263 -0.64 -13.35 -2.08
CA TYR A 263 0.44 -14.30 -1.90
C TYR A 263 0.82 -14.32 -0.42
N THR A 264 0.93 -15.50 0.17
CA THR A 264 1.37 -15.66 1.55
C THR A 264 2.45 -16.72 1.64
N ARG A 265 3.45 -16.47 2.48
CA ARG A 265 4.56 -17.36 2.76
C ARG A 265 4.72 -17.51 4.26
N ARG A 266 4.51 -18.73 4.75
CA ARG A 266 4.65 -19.10 6.17
C ARG A 266 6.11 -19.39 6.51
N HIS A 267 6.47 -19.18 7.77
CA HIS A 267 7.82 -19.39 8.33
C HIS A 267 8.20 -20.86 8.55
N TYR A 268 7.96 -21.76 7.59
CA TYR A 268 8.24 -23.18 7.78
C TYR A 268 9.65 -23.59 7.31
N GLY A 269 10.31 -24.48 8.04
CA GLY A 269 11.46 -25.24 7.54
C GLY A 269 12.76 -24.43 7.38
N ARG A 270 13.26 -24.22 6.16
CA ARG A 270 14.36 -23.29 5.83
C ARG A 270 13.96 -22.50 4.58
N ALA A 271 13.17 -21.45 4.75
CA ALA A 271 12.46 -20.85 3.61
C ALA A 271 13.37 -20.15 2.58
N THR A 272 14.60 -19.84 2.95
CA THR A 272 15.61 -19.22 2.07
C THR A 272 16.52 -20.25 1.40
N ASP A 273 16.42 -21.54 1.75
CA ASP A 273 17.15 -22.65 1.10
C ASP A 273 16.29 -23.27 -0.03
N PRO A 274 16.64 -23.07 -1.31
CA PRO A 274 15.86 -23.59 -2.43
C PRO A 274 15.77 -25.12 -2.48
N THR A 275 16.78 -25.83 -1.97
CA THR A 275 16.78 -27.29 -1.95
C THR A 275 15.83 -27.80 -0.88
N HIS A 276 15.85 -27.17 0.29
CA HIS A 276 14.90 -27.45 1.35
C HIS A 276 13.47 -27.19 0.90
N GLU A 277 13.19 -26.04 0.28
CA GLU A 277 11.84 -25.70 -0.18
C GLU A 277 11.32 -26.73 -1.19
N ARG A 278 12.11 -27.08 -2.20
CA ARG A 278 11.69 -28.07 -3.21
C ARG A 278 11.51 -29.47 -2.61
N ALA A 279 12.37 -29.89 -1.68
CA ALA A 279 12.23 -31.16 -0.99
C ALA A 279 10.96 -31.26 -0.11
N ASN A 280 10.33 -30.12 0.17
CA ASN A 280 9.09 -30.02 0.94
C ASN A 280 7.92 -29.51 0.08
N ASP A 281 7.97 -29.69 -1.24
CA ASP A 281 6.94 -29.27 -2.20
C ASP A 281 6.55 -27.77 -2.10
N ARG A 282 7.54 -26.93 -1.76
CA ARG A 282 7.38 -25.47 -1.67
C ARG A 282 8.20 -24.75 -2.73
N VAL A 283 7.67 -23.62 -3.17
CA VAL A 283 8.31 -22.76 -4.17
C VAL A 283 9.44 -21.96 -3.50
N PRO A 284 10.69 -22.04 -4.00
CA PRO A 284 11.80 -21.20 -3.52
C PRO A 284 11.46 -19.71 -3.52
N ILE A 285 12.01 -18.95 -2.58
CA ILE A 285 11.63 -17.53 -2.40
C ILE A 285 11.87 -16.65 -3.63
N ASN A 286 12.94 -16.92 -4.38
CA ASN A 286 13.21 -16.24 -5.64
C ASN A 286 12.14 -16.55 -6.71
N GLU A 287 11.73 -17.81 -6.83
CA GLU A 287 10.67 -18.24 -7.75
C GLU A 287 9.30 -17.67 -7.34
N TRP A 288 9.07 -17.51 -6.04
CA TRP A 288 7.86 -16.90 -5.50
C TRP A 288 7.75 -15.42 -5.87
N TRP A 289 8.82 -14.63 -5.70
CA TRP A 289 8.86 -13.24 -6.15
C TRP A 289 8.73 -13.12 -7.67
N LYS A 290 9.35 -14.03 -8.42
CA LYS A 290 9.19 -14.13 -9.87
C LYS A 290 7.72 -14.33 -10.26
N ALA A 291 7.02 -15.25 -9.61
CA ALA A 291 5.60 -15.50 -9.90
C ALA A 291 4.70 -14.30 -9.57
N ILE A 292 5.02 -13.54 -8.51
CA ILE A 292 4.30 -12.31 -8.18
C ILE A 292 4.42 -11.30 -9.31
N TYR A 293 5.64 -11.02 -9.78
CA TYR A 293 5.84 -10.11 -10.90
C TYR A 293 5.07 -10.56 -12.15
N ASP A 294 5.21 -11.84 -12.54
CA ASP A 294 4.59 -12.35 -13.77
C ASP A 294 3.06 -12.23 -13.69
N ASP A 295 2.46 -12.50 -12.51
CA ASP A 295 1.03 -12.32 -12.30
C ASP A 295 0.59 -10.85 -12.30
N VAL A 296 1.43 -9.90 -11.89
CA VAL A 296 1.14 -8.46 -12.06
C VAL A 296 1.06 -8.12 -13.55
N ALA A 297 2.05 -8.58 -14.34
CA ALA A 297 2.07 -8.34 -15.78
C ALA A 297 0.85 -8.95 -16.48
N ASP A 298 0.46 -10.18 -16.12
CA ASP A 298 -0.73 -10.83 -16.67
C ASP A 298 -2.02 -10.07 -16.32
N ARG A 299 -2.12 -9.51 -15.10
CA ARG A 299 -3.29 -8.77 -14.63
C ARG A 299 -3.44 -7.40 -15.28
N LEU A 300 -2.36 -6.77 -15.73
CA LEU A 300 -2.42 -5.47 -16.39
C LEU A 300 -3.28 -5.51 -17.67
N VAL A 301 -3.40 -6.67 -18.31
CA VAL A 301 -4.22 -6.87 -19.50
C VAL A 301 -5.72 -6.61 -19.24
N ASP A 302 -6.20 -6.79 -18.00
CA ASP A 302 -7.61 -6.59 -17.65
C ASP A 302 -7.89 -5.19 -17.07
N VAL A 303 -6.88 -4.32 -16.95
CA VAL A 303 -7.04 -2.98 -16.33
C VAL A 303 -7.94 -2.08 -17.15
N ASP A 304 -7.78 -2.05 -18.46
CA ASP A 304 -8.63 -1.27 -19.37
C ASP A 304 -10.11 -1.62 -19.19
N ARG A 305 -10.44 -2.93 -19.21
CA ARG A 305 -11.81 -3.40 -18.96
C ARG A 305 -12.34 -2.95 -17.60
N ALA A 306 -11.54 -3.06 -16.55
CA ALA A 306 -11.96 -2.67 -15.20
C ALA A 306 -12.21 -1.15 -15.08
N ILE A 307 -11.35 -0.33 -15.69
CA ILE A 307 -11.49 1.13 -15.69
C ILE A 307 -12.70 1.56 -16.53
N ARG A 308 -12.87 1.00 -17.73
CA ARG A 308 -14.07 1.26 -18.57
C ARG A 308 -15.36 0.86 -17.85
N ARG A 309 -15.39 -0.33 -17.24
CA ARG A 309 -16.54 -0.81 -16.44
C ARG A 309 -16.88 0.15 -15.30
N THR A 310 -15.90 0.65 -14.55
CA THR A 310 -16.16 1.58 -13.44
C THR A 310 -16.53 2.99 -13.88
N ARG A 311 -16.09 3.41 -15.07
CA ARG A 311 -16.57 4.64 -15.71
C ARG A 311 -18.02 4.50 -16.19
N ALA A 312 -18.47 3.29 -16.53
CA ALA A 312 -19.81 3.02 -17.02
C ALA A 312 -20.92 2.98 -15.97
N ILE A 313 -20.56 2.82 -14.70
CA ILE A 313 -21.53 2.68 -13.62
C ILE A 313 -21.61 4.00 -12.88
N ALA A 314 -22.78 4.65 -12.89
CA ALA A 314 -23.05 5.87 -12.16
C ALA A 314 -24.03 5.62 -11.00
N TYR A 315 -23.77 6.28 -9.87
CA TYR A 315 -24.64 6.24 -8.69
C TYR A 315 -25.42 7.53 -8.61
N ASP A 316 -26.73 7.46 -8.79
CA ASP A 316 -27.64 8.59 -8.66
C ASP A 316 -28.07 8.78 -7.19
N PHE A 317 -27.39 9.69 -6.52
CA PHE A 317 -27.65 10.04 -5.13
C PHE A 317 -28.91 10.90 -4.92
N GLU A 318 -29.61 11.30 -5.99
CA GLU A 318 -30.99 11.84 -5.86
C GLU A 318 -32.02 10.71 -5.71
N THR A 319 -31.68 9.51 -6.17
CA THR A 319 -32.57 8.33 -6.13
C THR A 319 -32.19 7.36 -4.99
N LEU A 320 -30.90 7.20 -4.71
CA LEU A 320 -30.42 6.36 -3.60
C LEU A 320 -30.88 6.92 -2.24
N PRO A 321 -31.10 6.06 -1.22
CA PRO A 321 -31.65 6.49 0.06
C PRO A 321 -30.62 7.20 0.97
N PHE A 322 -29.42 7.47 0.48
CA PHE A 322 -28.33 8.09 1.21
C PHE A 322 -27.51 9.00 0.28
N ASP A 323 -26.81 9.97 0.86
CA ASP A 323 -25.89 10.84 0.12
C ASP A 323 -24.51 10.19 -0.11
N THR A 324 -23.67 10.84 -0.93
CA THR A 324 -22.33 10.34 -1.29
C THR A 324 -21.42 10.15 -0.08
N ALA A 325 -21.44 11.07 0.90
CA ALA A 325 -20.62 10.95 2.11
C ALA A 325 -21.07 9.75 2.97
N THR A 326 -22.38 9.53 3.08
CA THR A 326 -22.95 8.39 3.79
C THR A 326 -22.62 7.07 3.11
N CYS A 327 -22.60 7.04 1.78
CA CYS A 327 -22.16 5.86 1.01
C CYS A 327 -20.73 5.44 1.39
N TYR A 328 -19.76 6.37 1.42
CA TYR A 328 -18.40 6.07 1.89
C TYR A 328 -18.36 5.57 3.34
N ARG A 329 -19.19 6.14 4.23
CA ARG A 329 -19.28 5.68 5.63
C ARG A 329 -19.82 4.26 5.74
N TYR A 330 -20.77 3.88 4.89
CA TYR A 330 -21.27 2.50 4.83
C TYR A 330 -20.21 1.51 4.34
N TRP A 331 -19.24 1.95 3.54
CA TRP A 331 -18.04 1.16 3.24
C TRP A 331 -16.98 1.16 4.35
N GLY A 332 -17.26 1.81 5.48
CA GLY A 332 -16.36 1.84 6.65
C GLY A 332 -15.37 3.01 6.67
N VAL A 333 -15.45 3.95 5.72
CA VAL A 333 -14.56 5.12 5.68
C VAL A 333 -14.94 6.11 6.79
N ALA A 334 -13.95 6.58 7.56
CA ALA A 334 -14.19 7.56 8.62
C ALA A 334 -14.76 8.88 8.06
N ALA A 335 -15.68 9.51 8.81
CA ALA A 335 -16.47 10.67 8.38
C ALA A 335 -15.63 11.78 7.73
N ARG A 336 -14.49 12.15 8.32
CA ARG A 336 -13.60 13.19 7.77
C ARG A 336 -13.11 12.91 6.35
N TYR A 337 -12.80 11.66 6.04
CA TYR A 337 -12.29 11.26 4.73
C TYR A 337 -13.44 11.02 3.75
N ALA A 338 -14.57 10.52 4.25
CA ALA A 338 -15.80 10.34 3.50
C ALA A 338 -16.34 11.70 2.98
N GLU A 339 -16.34 12.73 3.83
CA GLU A 339 -16.73 14.10 3.45
C GLU A 339 -15.79 14.68 2.38
N ALA A 340 -14.47 14.63 2.60
CA ALA A 340 -13.49 15.10 1.63
C ALA A 340 -13.58 14.35 0.28
N ALA A 341 -13.78 13.02 0.31
CA ALA A 341 -13.96 12.22 -0.89
C ALA A 341 -15.27 12.54 -1.61
N ALA A 342 -16.38 12.74 -0.87
CA ALA A 342 -17.68 13.09 -1.44
C ALA A 342 -17.68 14.48 -2.10
N ASP A 343 -17.12 15.49 -1.44
CA ASP A 343 -16.98 16.83 -2.00
C ASP A 343 -16.21 16.81 -3.32
N ARG A 344 -15.15 16.00 -3.38
CA ARG A 344 -14.38 15.80 -4.61
C ARG A 344 -15.16 15.04 -5.66
N ALA A 345 -15.79 13.91 -5.32
CA ALA A 345 -16.55 13.09 -6.27
C ALA A 345 -17.70 13.87 -6.93
N THR A 346 -18.47 14.61 -6.13
CA THR A 346 -19.57 15.47 -6.60
C THR A 346 -19.06 16.64 -7.43
N THR A 347 -17.92 17.23 -7.06
CA THR A 347 -17.29 18.28 -7.87
C THR A 347 -16.88 17.74 -9.22
N LEU A 348 -16.34 16.53 -9.28
CA LEU A 348 -15.81 15.95 -10.50
C LEU A 348 -16.91 15.47 -11.47
N ALA A 349 -18.05 15.04 -10.95
CA ALA A 349 -19.16 14.47 -11.73
C ALA A 349 -20.03 15.51 -12.46
N PRO A 350 -20.35 15.28 -13.74
CA PRO A 350 -21.47 15.91 -14.43
C PRO A 350 -22.63 14.90 -14.66
N PRO A 351 -23.82 15.08 -14.05
CA PRO A 351 -24.17 16.06 -13.02
C PRO A 351 -23.54 15.72 -11.65
N PRO A 352 -23.44 16.71 -10.73
CA PRO A 352 -22.82 16.50 -9.41
C PRO A 352 -23.48 15.41 -8.55
N SER A 353 -24.77 15.14 -8.77
CA SER A 353 -25.54 14.10 -8.07
C SER A 353 -25.27 12.69 -8.58
N ARG A 354 -24.55 12.53 -9.71
CA ARG A 354 -24.36 11.24 -10.39
C ARG A 354 -22.88 10.93 -10.68
N PRO A 355 -22.01 10.82 -9.66
CA PRO A 355 -20.65 10.37 -9.88
C PRO A 355 -20.59 8.92 -10.36
N THR A 356 -19.65 8.63 -11.26
CA THR A 356 -19.31 7.26 -11.65
C THR A 356 -18.57 6.54 -10.53
N VAL A 357 -18.54 5.20 -10.56
CA VAL A 357 -17.74 4.41 -9.61
C VAL A 357 -16.27 4.79 -9.71
N TYR A 358 -15.78 5.10 -10.91
CA TYR A 358 -14.42 5.61 -11.10
C TYR A 358 -14.21 6.96 -10.38
N ASN A 359 -15.17 7.90 -10.46
CA ASN A 359 -15.10 9.16 -9.71
C ASN A 359 -15.05 8.91 -8.20
N LEU A 360 -15.88 7.98 -7.70
CA LEU A 360 -15.93 7.63 -6.28
C LEU A 360 -14.62 6.99 -5.81
N GLN A 361 -14.06 6.09 -6.60
CA GLN A 361 -12.79 5.43 -6.28
C GLN A 361 -11.64 6.44 -6.23
N LEU A 362 -11.45 7.20 -7.31
CA LEU A 362 -10.33 8.16 -7.42
C LEU A 362 -10.43 9.24 -6.34
N SER A 363 -11.63 9.74 -6.07
CA SER A 363 -11.85 10.77 -5.05
C SER A 363 -11.49 10.29 -3.64
N LEU A 364 -11.77 9.01 -3.32
CA LEU A 364 -11.35 8.41 -2.06
C LEU A 364 -9.83 8.34 -1.96
N LEU A 365 -9.14 7.85 -2.99
CA LEU A 365 -7.69 7.73 -2.98
C LEU A 365 -6.99 9.08 -2.81
N ILE A 366 -7.44 10.11 -3.55
CA ILE A 366 -6.87 11.45 -3.43
C ILE A 366 -7.20 12.05 -2.05
N ALA A 367 -8.42 11.86 -1.52
CA ALA A 367 -8.76 12.32 -0.18
C ALA A 367 -7.86 11.68 0.90
N LEU A 368 -7.50 10.41 0.74
CA LEU A 368 -6.57 9.73 1.63
C LEU A 368 -5.14 10.28 1.46
N LEU A 369 -4.67 10.49 0.23
CA LEU A 369 -3.34 11.08 0.00
C LEU A 369 -3.21 12.47 0.66
N ASP A 370 -4.20 13.33 0.46
CA ASP A 370 -4.16 14.72 0.91
C ASP A 370 -4.39 14.85 2.42
N SER A 371 -5.37 14.12 2.95
CA SER A 371 -5.92 14.39 4.29
C SER A 371 -5.62 13.31 5.32
N TYR A 372 -5.07 12.15 4.94
CA TYR A 372 -4.81 11.09 5.91
C TYR A 372 -3.69 11.45 6.88
N GLU A 373 -4.06 11.64 8.16
CA GLU A 373 -3.13 12.05 9.22
C GLU A 373 -2.40 10.88 9.90
N GLY A 374 -2.84 9.65 9.65
CA GLY A 374 -2.24 8.47 10.24
C GLY A 374 -1.05 7.93 9.44
N SER A 375 -0.54 6.79 9.89
CA SER A 375 0.43 5.97 9.16
C SER A 375 -0.14 5.42 7.84
N LEU A 376 0.55 5.67 6.71
CA LEU A 376 0.24 5.02 5.42
C LEU A 376 0.47 3.50 5.46
N ALA A 377 1.18 3.01 6.47
CA ALA A 377 1.33 1.59 6.75
C ALA A 377 0.33 1.05 7.78
N SER A 378 -0.57 1.87 8.33
CA SER A 378 -1.60 1.39 9.25
C SER A 378 -2.55 0.40 8.58
N ASP A 379 -3.19 -0.44 9.39
CA ASP A 379 -4.20 -1.37 8.87
C ASP A 379 -5.47 -0.60 8.48
N THR A 380 -5.78 0.51 9.16
CA THR A 380 -6.88 1.41 8.78
C THR A 380 -6.67 2.07 7.41
N TYR A 381 -5.47 2.58 7.11
CA TYR A 381 -5.19 3.11 5.77
C TYR A 381 -5.36 2.02 4.70
N GLN A 382 -4.86 0.80 5.00
CA GLN A 382 -4.99 -0.35 4.12
C GLN A 382 -6.44 -0.72 3.84
N GLU A 383 -7.28 -0.78 4.87
CA GLU A 383 -8.72 -1.02 4.73
C GLU A 383 -9.35 0.00 3.77
N TYR A 384 -8.98 1.28 3.86
CA TYR A 384 -9.52 2.32 2.99
C TYR A 384 -9.05 2.22 1.53
N ILE A 385 -7.76 1.94 1.29
CA ILE A 385 -7.30 1.72 -0.10
C ILE A 385 -7.80 0.38 -0.66
N GLU A 386 -8.07 -0.62 0.18
CA GLU A 386 -8.74 -1.87 -0.22
C GLU A 386 -10.21 -1.63 -0.59
N THR A 387 -10.92 -0.70 0.08
CA THR A 387 -12.24 -0.23 -0.37
C THR A 387 -12.16 0.32 -1.81
N ALA A 388 -11.14 1.13 -2.11
CA ALA A 388 -10.94 1.62 -3.48
C ALA A 388 -10.59 0.48 -4.46
N GLY A 389 -9.83 -0.53 -4.04
CA GLY A 389 -9.57 -1.74 -4.82
C GLY A 389 -10.84 -2.53 -5.15
N GLU A 390 -11.74 -2.70 -4.18
CA GLU A 390 -13.02 -3.36 -4.38
C GLU A 390 -13.96 -2.55 -5.28
N LEU A 391 -13.94 -1.22 -5.23
CA LEU A 391 -14.71 -0.39 -6.18
C LEU A 391 -14.29 -0.65 -7.64
N LEU A 392 -12.99 -0.87 -7.90
CA LEU A 392 -12.49 -1.21 -9.23
C LEU A 392 -12.87 -2.62 -9.67
N ARG A 393 -12.69 -3.58 -8.77
CA ARG A 393 -12.86 -5.01 -9.09
C ARG A 393 -14.32 -5.45 -9.08
N LYS A 394 -15.06 -5.02 -8.04
CA LYS A 394 -16.39 -5.52 -7.70
C LYS A 394 -17.40 -4.38 -7.43
N PRO A 395 -17.63 -3.48 -8.40
CA PRO A 395 -18.51 -2.33 -8.22
C PRO A 395 -19.94 -2.71 -7.83
N ALA A 396 -20.44 -3.85 -8.33
CA ALA A 396 -21.77 -4.37 -8.01
C ALA A 396 -21.89 -4.77 -6.53
N MET A 397 -20.90 -5.51 -6.02
CA MET A 397 -20.86 -5.90 -4.62
C MET A 397 -20.77 -4.68 -3.69
N MET A 398 -20.04 -3.63 -4.11
CA MET A 398 -19.86 -2.43 -3.29
C MET A 398 -21.17 -1.64 -3.09
N ILE A 399 -22.01 -1.48 -4.11
CA ILE A 399 -23.31 -0.83 -3.90
C ILE A 399 -24.24 -1.68 -3.03
N GLN A 400 -24.26 -3.00 -3.23
CA GLN A 400 -25.07 -3.91 -2.40
C GLN A 400 -24.64 -3.85 -0.93
N LEU A 401 -23.35 -3.74 -0.64
CA LEU A 401 -22.83 -3.54 0.71
C LEU A 401 -23.33 -2.23 1.33
N ALA A 402 -23.32 -1.12 0.58
CA ALA A 402 -23.81 0.16 1.08
C ALA A 402 -25.31 0.13 1.38
N LEU A 403 -26.12 -0.44 0.48
CA LEU A 403 -27.57 -0.59 0.68
C LEU A 403 -27.90 -1.53 1.83
N ARG A 404 -27.16 -2.63 1.98
CA ARG A 404 -27.35 -3.55 3.11
C ARG A 404 -27.05 -2.87 4.44
N GLU A 405 -26.02 -2.05 4.49
CA GLU A 405 -25.68 -1.30 5.70
C GLU A 405 -26.70 -0.20 6.00
N HIS A 406 -27.24 0.46 4.97
CA HIS A 406 -28.40 1.36 5.10
C HIS A 406 -29.60 0.62 5.73
N ASP A 407 -30.03 -0.49 5.12
CA ASP A 407 -31.20 -1.25 5.56
C ASP A 407 -31.02 -1.82 6.98
N ARG A 408 -29.77 -2.08 7.40
CA ARG A 408 -29.43 -2.49 8.77
C ARG A 408 -29.53 -1.35 9.77
N GLN A 409 -29.24 -0.11 9.35
CA GLN A 409 -29.26 1.06 10.22
C GLN A 409 -30.64 1.74 10.27
N THR A 410 -31.53 1.45 9.32
CA THR A 410 -32.87 2.03 9.25
C THR A 410 -33.89 1.20 10.02
N ASP A 411 -34.66 1.87 10.91
CA ASP A 411 -35.68 1.25 11.75
C ASP A 411 -37.03 1.04 11.03
N ASP A 412 -37.26 1.73 9.90
CA ASP A 412 -38.48 1.60 9.09
C ASP A 412 -38.31 0.56 7.99
N GLU A 413 -39.21 -0.43 7.94
CA GLU A 413 -39.19 -1.46 6.90
C GLU A 413 -39.56 -0.91 5.52
N CYS A 414 -40.25 0.23 5.45
CA CYS A 414 -40.61 0.89 4.19
C CYS A 414 -39.41 1.60 3.53
N ASP A 415 -38.37 1.88 4.30
CA ASP A 415 -37.14 2.54 3.83
C ASP A 415 -36.08 1.50 3.38
N ARG A 416 -36.36 0.20 3.52
CA ARG A 416 -35.47 -0.87 3.04
C ARG A 416 -35.53 -0.98 1.52
N VAL A 417 -34.37 -1.00 0.88
CA VAL A 417 -34.26 -0.96 -0.58
C VAL A 417 -33.97 -2.34 -1.19
N LEU A 418 -33.23 -3.21 -0.49
CA LEU A 418 -32.88 -4.52 -1.05
C LEU A 418 -34.01 -5.54 -0.87
N PRO A 419 -34.52 -6.16 -1.95
CA PRO A 419 -35.43 -7.29 -1.85
C PRO A 419 -34.73 -8.53 -1.26
N ASP A 420 -35.50 -9.42 -0.61
CA ASP A 420 -34.97 -10.55 0.17
C ASP A 420 -34.08 -11.51 -0.63
N ASP A 421 -34.27 -11.60 -1.95
CA ASP A 421 -33.49 -12.44 -2.88
C ASP A 421 -32.15 -11.83 -3.29
N GLN A 422 -31.95 -10.51 -3.10
CA GLN A 422 -30.69 -9.79 -3.35
C GLN A 422 -29.84 -9.57 -2.08
N GLN A 423 -30.21 -10.18 -0.95
CA GLN A 423 -29.40 -10.13 0.27
C GLN A 423 -28.08 -10.93 0.17
N THR A 424 -27.95 -11.77 -0.86
CA THR A 424 -26.71 -12.50 -1.16
C THR A 424 -25.83 -11.61 -2.05
N LEU A 425 -24.66 -11.25 -1.54
CA LEU A 425 -23.70 -10.42 -2.27
C LEU A 425 -23.27 -11.13 -3.57
N SER A 426 -23.40 -10.40 -4.69
CA SER A 426 -22.97 -10.85 -6.01
C SER A 426 -22.13 -9.78 -6.70
N ASP A 427 -21.32 -10.21 -7.67
CA ASP A 427 -20.44 -9.35 -8.46
C ASP A 427 -20.88 -9.23 -9.94
N ALA A 428 -22.01 -9.85 -10.30
CA ALA A 428 -22.54 -9.71 -11.65
C ALA A 428 -23.19 -8.33 -11.82
N LEU A 429 -22.93 -7.68 -12.96
CA LEU A 429 -23.56 -6.39 -13.27
C LEU A 429 -25.08 -6.52 -13.40
N GLU A 430 -25.56 -7.65 -13.92
CA GLU A 430 -26.99 -7.95 -14.06
C GLU A 430 -27.74 -7.83 -12.71
N ASP A 431 -27.05 -8.08 -11.59
CA ASP A 431 -27.64 -8.04 -10.25
C ASP A 431 -27.78 -6.62 -9.68
N ILE A 432 -27.27 -5.59 -10.37
CA ILE A 432 -27.39 -4.19 -9.94
C ILE A 432 -28.21 -3.32 -10.89
N VAL A 433 -28.55 -3.80 -12.08
CA VAL A 433 -29.33 -3.02 -13.06
C VAL A 433 -30.72 -2.68 -12.54
N ASP A 434 -31.30 -3.55 -11.70
CA ASP A 434 -32.62 -3.36 -11.11
C ASP A 434 -32.60 -2.49 -9.84
N ILE A 435 -31.42 -2.10 -9.34
CA ILE A 435 -31.29 -1.28 -8.13
C ILE A 435 -31.67 0.17 -8.47
N PRO A 436 -32.67 0.78 -7.79
CA PRO A 436 -33.02 2.17 -7.99
C PRO A 436 -31.82 3.11 -7.76
N GLY A 437 -31.56 3.99 -8.72
CA GLY A 437 -30.45 4.95 -8.65
C GLY A 437 -29.12 4.41 -9.13
N ILE A 438 -29.09 3.24 -9.77
CA ILE A 438 -27.89 2.72 -10.46
C ILE A 438 -28.12 2.81 -11.95
N GLU A 439 -27.27 3.59 -12.62
CA GLU A 439 -27.26 3.73 -14.08
C GLU A 439 -26.04 3.00 -14.61
N VAL A 440 -26.26 2.01 -15.48
CA VAL A 440 -25.19 1.31 -16.21
C VAL A 440 -25.28 1.73 -17.66
N GLY A 441 -24.34 2.56 -18.11
CA GLY A 441 -24.23 2.94 -19.52
C GLY A 441 -23.74 1.77 -20.37
N ASP A 442 -24.04 1.78 -21.67
CA ASP A 442 -23.42 0.85 -22.61
C ASP A 442 -21.90 1.08 -22.61
N GLU A 443 -21.10 0.01 -22.49
CA GLU A 443 -19.63 0.11 -22.41
C GLU A 443 -18.99 0.86 -23.60
N GLY A 444 -19.74 1.05 -24.70
CA GLY A 444 -19.36 1.85 -25.87
C GLY A 444 -20.01 3.24 -26.00
N GLU A 445 -20.96 3.65 -25.14
CA GLU A 445 -21.65 4.95 -25.24
C GLU A 445 -21.09 6.03 -24.29
N LEU A 446 -20.19 5.67 -23.37
CA LEU A 446 -19.61 6.63 -22.43
C LEU A 446 -18.41 7.31 -23.06
N SER A 447 -18.64 8.50 -23.61
CA SER A 447 -17.59 9.22 -24.33
C SER A 447 -16.36 9.45 -23.42
N ASP A 448 -15.20 9.06 -23.92
CA ASP A 448 -13.88 9.27 -23.29
C ASP A 448 -13.61 10.74 -22.93
N GLN A 449 -14.39 11.67 -23.49
CA GLN A 449 -14.44 13.09 -23.11
C GLN A 449 -14.79 13.31 -21.63
N GLU A 450 -15.62 12.48 -20.99
CA GLU A 450 -15.97 12.62 -19.58
C GLU A 450 -14.81 12.18 -18.66
N ALA A 451 -14.11 11.11 -19.05
CA ALA A 451 -12.90 10.65 -18.38
C ALA A 451 -11.74 11.64 -18.53
N GLN A 452 -11.60 12.28 -19.69
CA GLN A 452 -10.60 13.32 -19.92
C GLN A 452 -10.93 14.60 -19.13
N ARG A 453 -12.21 15.01 -19.10
CA ARG A 453 -12.65 16.13 -18.25
C ARG A 453 -12.36 15.86 -16.79
N LEU A 454 -12.55 14.62 -16.33
CA LEU A 454 -12.22 14.19 -14.99
C LEU A 454 -10.73 14.31 -14.70
N ASN A 455 -9.84 13.69 -15.50
CA ASN A 455 -8.39 13.77 -15.32
C ASN A 455 -7.89 15.22 -15.39
N ASN A 456 -8.32 15.99 -16.41
CA ASN A 456 -7.96 17.40 -16.56
C ASN A 456 -8.49 18.28 -15.41
N ARG A 457 -9.66 17.94 -14.83
CA ARG A 457 -10.23 18.67 -13.70
C ARG A 457 -9.57 18.30 -12.39
N VAL A 458 -9.17 17.04 -12.22
CA VAL A 458 -8.31 16.58 -11.11
C VAL A 458 -6.98 17.34 -11.17
N GLN A 459 -6.30 17.36 -12.32
CA GLN A 459 -5.05 18.09 -12.49
C GLN A 459 -5.20 19.59 -12.21
N ARG A 460 -6.18 20.26 -12.82
CA ARG A 460 -6.40 21.69 -12.58
C ARG A 460 -6.68 21.99 -11.11
N LYS A 461 -7.41 21.12 -10.42
CA LYS A 461 -7.75 21.29 -9.00
C LYS A 461 -6.55 21.04 -8.09
N LEU A 462 -5.71 20.05 -8.38
CA LEU A 462 -4.42 19.86 -7.72
C LEU A 462 -3.59 21.15 -7.86
N THR A 463 -3.44 21.67 -9.09
CA THR A 463 -2.72 22.92 -9.36
C THR A 463 -3.32 24.17 -8.70
N GLU A 464 -4.65 24.27 -8.62
CA GLU A 464 -5.33 25.39 -7.95
C GLU A 464 -5.14 25.35 -6.42
N LEU A 465 -5.22 24.17 -5.80
CA LEU A 465 -4.96 24.00 -4.36
C LEU A 465 -3.52 24.34 -3.98
N GLN A 466 -2.56 24.08 -4.88
CA GLN A 466 -1.14 24.44 -4.72
C GLN A 466 -0.84 25.94 -4.84
N SER A 467 -1.70 26.70 -5.51
CA SER A 467 -1.52 28.15 -5.68
C SER A 467 -2.00 28.98 -4.48
N LEU A 468 -2.57 28.32 -3.46
CA LEU A 468 -3.16 28.93 -2.27
C LEU A 468 -2.38 28.66 -0.97
N GLU A 469 -1.28 27.89 -1.03
CA GLU A 469 -0.24 27.78 0.00
C GLU A 469 0.99 28.61 -0.40
#